data_AF-A0A939VN33-F1
#
_entry.id   AF-A0A939VN33-F1
#
_cell.length_a   1.000
_cell.length_b   1.000
_cell.length_c   1.000
_cell.angle_alpha   90.00
_cell.angle_beta   90.00
_cell.angle_gamma   90.00
#
_symmetry.space_group_name_H-M   'P 1'
#
loop_
_entity.id
_entity.type
_entity.pdbx_description
1 polymer ?
#
loop_
_entity_poly.entity_id
_entity_poly.type
_entity_poly.pdbx_seq_one_letter_code
_entity_poly.pdbx_strand_id
1 'polypeptide(L)'
;MTDFTTITACGECCTGCSKKINGECLGCIDILQDCYVEEDLFPMIFTEYEERDYGILFYNTENRDSFDSNHAVIYKDRIHDIPKVLKDIAEFYKAKGSRPIIYQSMLDDNWFDVIKDELTAAGYKSWIEDQEYMIQSDKNRIIPNSEIKVRMISEWNDEIENVFIEAEEPWGIMVAKKTLAYPKAWMFAASLNGKIIGLLYGHISERACRVDYLLVSKKHRKTG
;
A
#
# COMPACT_ATOMS: atom_id res chain seq x y z
N MET A 1 18.41 20.35 13.24
CA MET A 1 17.79 19.01 13.29
C MET A 1 16.30 19.27 13.48
N THR A 2 15.47 18.97 12.48
CA THR A 2 14.02 19.22 12.55
C THR A 2 13.38 18.12 13.39
N ASP A 3 12.66 18.50 14.45
CA ASP A 3 11.98 17.54 15.33
C ASP A 3 10.64 17.13 14.70
N PHE A 4 10.67 16.03 13.95
CA PHE A 4 9.49 15.46 13.29
C PHE A 4 8.42 14.94 14.27
N THR A 5 8.69 14.87 15.58
CA THR A 5 7.66 14.48 16.57
C THR A 5 6.60 15.55 16.81
N THR A 6 6.77 16.73 16.21
CA THR A 6 5.85 17.86 16.36
C THR A 6 5.06 18.17 15.08
N ILE A 7 5.36 17.50 13.97
CA ILE A 7 4.78 17.77 12.65
C ILE A 7 3.64 16.77 12.38
N THR A 8 2.47 17.28 12.01
CA THR A 8 1.29 16.47 11.67
C THR A 8 1.20 16.19 10.17
N ALA A 9 0.22 15.38 9.74
CA ALA A 9 -0.01 15.04 8.32
C ALA A 9 -0.19 16.28 7.41
N CYS A 10 -0.63 17.42 7.95
CA CYS A 10 -0.71 18.68 7.21
C CYS A 10 0.61 19.48 7.14
N GLY A 11 1.72 18.93 7.67
CA GLY A 11 3.04 19.54 7.64
C GLY A 11 3.28 20.66 8.66
N GLU A 12 2.32 20.97 9.55
CA GLU A 12 2.43 22.04 10.55
C GLU A 12 2.77 21.52 11.96
N CYS A 13 3.46 22.37 12.74
CA CYS A 13 3.83 22.11 14.13
C CYS A 13 2.62 22.20 15.07
N CYS A 14 2.39 21.14 15.86
CA CYS A 14 1.29 21.05 16.82
C CYS A 14 1.37 22.05 18.00
N THR A 15 2.55 22.58 18.28
CA THR A 15 2.78 23.46 19.42
C THR A 15 2.28 24.86 19.10
N GLY A 16 1.13 25.24 19.64
CA GLY A 16 0.52 26.57 19.42
C GLY A 16 -0.33 26.68 18.15
N CYS A 17 -0.74 25.56 17.54
CA CYS A 17 -1.58 25.57 16.35
C CYS A 17 -2.97 26.15 16.66
N SER A 18 -3.33 27.24 15.95
CA SER A 18 -4.62 27.92 16.08
C SER A 18 -5.80 27.05 15.63
N LYS A 19 -5.57 26.00 14.83
CA LYS A 19 -6.60 25.02 14.43
C LYS A 19 -7.02 24.08 15.57
N LYS A 20 -6.31 24.10 16.70
CA LYS A 20 -6.58 23.29 17.91
C LYS A 20 -7.39 24.04 18.98
N ILE A 21 -7.86 25.24 18.68
CA ILE A 21 -8.63 26.08 19.61
C ILE A 21 -9.99 25.39 19.83
N ASN A 22 -10.21 24.90 21.05
CA ASN A 22 -11.38 24.17 21.58
C ASN A 22 -11.25 22.65 21.74
N GLY A 23 -10.05 22.07 21.59
CA GLY A 23 -9.83 20.64 21.85
C GLY A 23 -10.22 19.71 20.71
N GLU A 24 -10.76 20.26 19.63
CA GLU A 24 -11.04 19.57 18.37
C GLU A 24 -10.21 20.22 17.26
N CYS A 25 -9.45 19.40 16.55
CA CYS A 25 -8.78 19.83 15.32
C CYS A 25 -9.75 19.60 14.17
N LEU A 26 -10.58 20.60 13.85
CA LEU A 26 -11.41 20.60 12.65
C LEU A 26 -10.48 20.72 11.42
N GLY A 27 -9.94 19.58 10.99
CA GLY A 27 -8.82 19.46 10.05
C GLY A 27 -8.01 18.17 10.24
N CYS A 28 -8.17 17.47 11.36
CA CYS A 28 -7.95 16.03 11.40
C CYS A 28 -9.11 15.38 10.63
N ILE A 29 -8.99 15.33 9.30
CA ILE A 29 -9.63 14.27 8.52
C ILE A 29 -9.32 12.97 9.26
N ASP A 30 -10.31 12.10 9.41
CA ASP A 30 -10.14 10.82 10.06
C ASP A 30 -8.92 10.14 9.45
N ILE A 31 -7.81 10.11 10.19
CA ILE A 31 -6.49 9.68 9.68
C ILE A 31 -6.63 8.27 9.08
N LEU A 32 -7.53 7.47 9.65
CA LEU A 32 -7.87 6.15 9.15
C LEU A 32 -8.56 6.21 7.79
N GLN A 33 -9.51 7.13 7.58
CA GLN A 33 -10.17 7.29 6.29
C GLN A 33 -9.17 7.66 5.19
N ASP A 34 -8.26 8.60 5.45
CA ASP A 34 -7.21 8.96 4.49
C ASP A 34 -6.26 7.78 4.21
N CYS A 35 -5.91 7.00 5.24
CA CYS A 35 -5.18 5.74 5.06
C CYS A 35 -5.95 4.73 4.20
N TYR A 36 -7.26 4.58 4.40
CA TYR A 36 -8.11 3.67 3.63
C TYR A 36 -8.16 4.06 2.16
N VAL A 37 -8.32 5.35 1.86
CA VAL A 37 -8.30 5.79 0.46
C VAL A 37 -6.88 5.64 -0.13
N GLU A 38 -5.83 5.77 0.67
CA GLU A 38 -4.47 5.47 0.18
C GLU A 38 -4.28 3.99 -0.13
N GLU A 39 -4.81 3.08 0.70
CA GLU A 39 -4.77 1.63 0.41
C GLU A 39 -5.52 1.26 -0.87
N ASP A 40 -6.62 1.93 -1.18
CA ASP A 40 -7.34 1.71 -2.44
C ASP A 40 -6.54 2.18 -3.67
N LEU A 41 -5.71 3.23 -3.51
CA LEU A 41 -5.07 3.95 -4.63
C LEU A 41 -3.60 3.66 -4.84
N PHE A 42 -2.86 3.19 -3.82
CA PHE A 42 -1.42 2.95 -3.93
C PHE A 42 -1.01 2.05 -5.11
N PRO A 43 -1.84 1.09 -5.61
CA PRO A 43 -1.44 0.30 -6.77
C PRO A 43 -1.17 1.14 -8.03
N MET A 44 -1.78 2.32 -8.15
CA MET A 44 -1.52 3.28 -9.24
C MET A 44 -0.04 3.64 -9.41
N ILE A 45 0.76 3.49 -8.35
CA ILE A 45 2.19 3.82 -8.34
C ILE A 45 3.00 2.80 -9.14
N PHE A 46 2.58 1.54 -9.18
CA PHE A 46 3.37 0.44 -9.75
C PHE A 46 2.63 -0.41 -10.79
N THR A 47 1.36 -0.13 -11.07
CA THR A 47 0.58 -0.91 -12.05
C THR A 47 -0.22 -0.02 -12.99
N GLU A 48 -0.60 -0.56 -14.15
CA GLU A 48 -1.50 0.16 -15.05
C GLU A 48 -2.93 0.10 -14.48
N TYR A 49 -3.75 1.09 -14.81
CA TYR A 49 -5.14 1.11 -14.34
C TYR A 49 -6.08 1.69 -15.39
N GLU A 50 -7.34 1.26 -15.31
CA GLU A 50 -8.44 1.92 -16.01
C GLU A 50 -9.54 2.28 -15.02
N GLU A 51 -9.98 3.53 -15.05
CA GLU A 51 -11.14 3.97 -14.28
C GLU A 51 -12.44 3.46 -14.94
N ARG A 52 -13.41 3.15 -14.09
CA ARG A 52 -14.78 2.78 -14.43
C ARG A 52 -15.73 3.61 -13.58
N ASP A 53 -16.99 3.68 -13.99
CA ASP A 53 -18.03 4.35 -13.20
C ASP A 53 -18.19 3.71 -11.81
N TYR A 54 -17.99 2.40 -11.71
CA TYR A 54 -18.09 1.62 -10.47
C TYR A 54 -16.79 1.51 -9.64
N GLY A 55 -15.62 1.88 -10.18
CA GLY A 55 -14.34 1.51 -9.55
C GLY A 55 -13.10 1.73 -10.40
N ILE A 56 -12.01 1.06 -10.01
CA ILE A 56 -10.70 1.14 -10.66
C ILE A 56 -10.24 -0.29 -10.95
N LEU A 57 -9.79 -0.55 -12.18
CA LEU A 57 -9.28 -1.84 -12.59
C LEU A 57 -7.76 -1.78 -12.73
N PHE A 58 -7.03 -2.34 -11.77
CA PHE A 58 -5.58 -2.44 -11.82
C PHE A 58 -5.15 -3.67 -12.61
N TYR A 59 -4.13 -3.53 -13.47
CA TYR A 59 -3.62 -4.64 -14.26
C TYR A 59 -2.13 -4.50 -14.61
N ASN A 60 -1.45 -5.65 -14.69
CA ASN A 60 -0.07 -5.75 -15.14
C ASN A 60 0.11 -7.01 -16.00
N THR A 61 0.22 -6.81 -17.32
CA THR A 61 0.32 -7.91 -18.28
C THR A 61 1.67 -8.63 -18.26
N GLU A 62 2.70 -8.01 -17.67
CA GLU A 62 4.04 -8.56 -17.50
C GLU A 62 4.19 -9.36 -16.18
N ASN A 63 3.31 -9.09 -15.21
CA ASN A 63 3.29 -9.77 -13.90
C ASN A 63 1.87 -10.19 -13.52
N ARG A 64 1.27 -11.09 -14.32
CA ARG A 64 -0.15 -11.47 -14.24
C ARG A 64 -0.53 -12.20 -12.94
N ASP A 65 0.44 -12.79 -12.26
CA ASP A 65 0.21 -13.58 -11.05
C ASP A 65 0.24 -12.73 -9.77
N SER A 66 0.66 -11.46 -9.84
CA SER A 66 0.62 -10.54 -8.70
C SER A 66 -0.80 -10.08 -8.42
N PHE A 67 -1.33 -10.38 -7.23
CA PHE A 67 -2.66 -9.93 -6.80
C PHE A 67 -2.69 -8.41 -6.59
N ASP A 68 -1.64 -7.84 -6.00
CA ASP A 68 -1.54 -6.40 -5.77
C ASP A 68 -1.51 -5.60 -7.08
N SER A 69 -0.99 -6.19 -8.16
CA SER A 69 -0.95 -5.51 -9.47
C SER A 69 -2.15 -5.81 -10.36
N ASN A 70 -2.99 -6.79 -9.99
CA ASN A 70 -4.10 -7.28 -10.82
C ASN A 70 -5.35 -7.54 -9.97
N HIS A 71 -6.11 -6.48 -9.69
CA HIS A 71 -7.40 -6.56 -9.00
C HIS A 71 -8.25 -5.31 -9.31
N ALA A 72 -9.56 -5.45 -9.18
CA ALA A 72 -10.47 -4.33 -9.18
C ALA A 72 -10.64 -3.81 -7.75
N VAL A 73 -10.71 -2.50 -7.57
CA VAL A 73 -11.28 -1.87 -6.38
C VAL A 73 -12.63 -1.28 -6.78
N ILE A 74 -13.70 -1.68 -6.10
CA ILE A 74 -15.06 -1.21 -6.39
C ILE A 74 -15.69 -0.48 -5.21
N TYR A 75 -16.52 0.52 -5.52
CA TYR A 75 -17.15 1.40 -4.53
C TYR A 75 -18.65 1.09 -4.45
N LYS A 76 -19.14 0.70 -3.27
CA LYS A 76 -20.53 0.32 -3.02
C LYS A 76 -21.54 1.36 -3.51
N ASP A 77 -21.27 2.63 -3.26
CA ASP A 77 -22.16 3.75 -3.58
C ASP A 77 -22.25 4.06 -5.07
N ARG A 78 -21.29 3.56 -5.88
CA ARG A 78 -21.27 3.73 -7.34
C ARG A 78 -21.88 2.55 -8.10
N ILE A 79 -22.29 1.49 -7.40
CA ILE A 79 -22.80 0.28 -8.04
C ILE A 79 -24.33 0.28 -8.01
N HIS A 80 -24.92 0.38 -9.19
CA HIS A 80 -26.37 0.34 -9.39
C HIS A 80 -26.88 -1.02 -9.92
N ASP A 81 -25.98 -1.83 -10.51
CA ASP A 81 -26.30 -3.15 -11.09
C ASP A 81 -25.11 -4.10 -10.87
N ILE A 82 -25.16 -4.87 -9.78
CA ILE A 82 -24.08 -5.78 -9.37
C ILE A 82 -23.78 -6.83 -10.46
N PRO A 83 -24.75 -7.58 -11.01
CA PRO A 83 -24.49 -8.56 -12.07
C PRO A 83 -23.77 -7.97 -13.29
N LYS A 84 -24.16 -6.76 -13.71
CA LYS A 84 -23.52 -6.09 -14.86
C LYS A 84 -22.06 -5.74 -14.54
N VAL A 85 -21.78 -5.19 -13.37
CA VAL A 85 -20.43 -4.83 -12.93
C VAL A 85 -19.53 -6.06 -12.82
N LEU A 86 -20.00 -7.13 -12.18
CA LEU A 86 -19.22 -8.37 -12.03
C LEU A 86 -18.88 -9.01 -13.37
N LYS A 87 -19.79 -8.91 -14.36
CA LYS A 87 -19.54 -9.37 -15.73
C LYS A 87 -18.49 -8.53 -16.44
N ASP A 88 -18.57 -7.20 -16.36
CA ASP A 88 -17.59 -6.29 -16.97
C ASP A 88 -16.17 -6.56 -16.44
N ILE A 89 -16.04 -6.68 -15.11
CA ILE A 89 -14.77 -7.01 -14.44
C ILE A 89 -14.22 -8.36 -14.96
N ALA A 90 -15.08 -9.40 -15.01
CA ALA A 90 -14.65 -10.71 -15.48
C ALA A 90 -14.18 -10.68 -16.95
N GLU A 91 -14.90 -9.98 -17.82
CA GLU A 91 -14.54 -9.81 -19.22
C GLU A 91 -13.22 -9.03 -19.39
N PHE A 92 -13.03 -7.97 -18.60
CA PHE A 92 -11.80 -7.18 -18.58
C PHE A 92 -10.57 -8.05 -18.25
N TYR A 93 -10.56 -8.73 -17.10
CA TYR A 93 -9.40 -9.53 -16.68
C TYR A 93 -9.17 -10.72 -17.60
N LYS A 94 -10.24 -11.35 -18.08
CA LYS A 94 -10.14 -12.42 -19.09
C LYS A 94 -9.47 -11.95 -20.37
N ALA A 95 -9.80 -10.75 -20.85
CA ALA A 95 -9.19 -10.16 -22.05
C ALA A 95 -7.69 -9.85 -21.85
N LYS A 96 -7.26 -9.53 -20.62
CA LYS A 96 -5.86 -9.34 -20.25
C LYS A 96 -5.11 -10.66 -19.96
N GLY A 97 -5.82 -11.79 -20.00
CA GLY A 97 -5.25 -13.11 -19.71
C GLY A 97 -4.97 -13.36 -18.23
N SER A 98 -5.65 -12.65 -17.33
CA SER A 98 -5.56 -12.79 -15.88
C SER A 98 -6.91 -13.20 -15.27
N ARG A 99 -6.87 -13.67 -14.02
CA ARG A 99 -8.07 -14.00 -13.27
C ARG A 99 -8.66 -12.74 -12.64
N PRO A 100 -10.00 -12.56 -12.65
CA PRO A 100 -10.59 -11.43 -11.95
C PRO A 100 -10.45 -11.60 -10.44
N ILE A 101 -9.95 -10.57 -9.78
CA ILE A 101 -9.90 -10.41 -8.33
C ILE A 101 -10.59 -9.07 -8.04
N ILE A 102 -11.40 -9.02 -6.99
CA ILE A 102 -12.13 -7.83 -6.61
C ILE A 102 -11.91 -7.59 -5.13
N TYR A 103 -11.56 -6.36 -4.79
CA TYR A 103 -11.63 -5.82 -3.45
C TYR A 103 -12.73 -4.77 -3.41
N GLN A 104 -13.48 -4.74 -2.32
CA GLN A 104 -14.28 -3.56 -1.99
C GLN A 104 -13.33 -2.45 -1.52
N SER A 105 -13.74 -1.20 -1.67
CA SER A 105 -13.05 -0.08 -1.05
C SER A 105 -12.88 -0.30 0.45
N MET A 106 -11.74 0.10 1.00
CA MET A 106 -11.51 0.10 2.45
C MET A 106 -12.46 1.05 3.22
N LEU A 107 -13.17 1.93 2.51
CA LEU A 107 -14.24 2.77 3.07
C LEU A 107 -15.57 2.03 3.24
N ASP A 108 -15.75 0.92 2.51
CA ASP A 108 -16.95 0.11 2.58
C ASP A 108 -16.78 -0.96 3.66
N ASP A 109 -17.64 -0.95 4.67
CA ASP A 109 -17.60 -1.93 5.73
C ASP A 109 -18.47 -3.15 5.40
N ASN A 110 -17.87 -4.35 5.44
CA ASN A 110 -18.52 -5.67 5.30
C ASN A 110 -19.49 -5.81 4.09
N TRP A 111 -19.29 -5.04 3.02
CA TRP A 111 -20.25 -5.01 1.90
C TRP A 111 -20.31 -6.32 1.11
N PHE A 112 -19.18 -7.02 0.94
CA PHE A 112 -19.14 -8.32 0.24
C PHE A 112 -19.91 -9.43 0.95
N ASP A 113 -20.14 -9.33 2.26
CA ASP A 113 -21.04 -10.24 2.97
C ASP A 113 -22.52 -9.97 2.62
N VAL A 114 -22.86 -8.71 2.35
CA VAL A 114 -24.22 -8.32 1.93
C VAL A 114 -24.53 -8.82 0.52
N ILE A 115 -23.55 -8.78 -0.40
CA ILE A 115 -23.72 -9.15 -1.82
C ILE A 115 -23.17 -10.55 -2.17
N LYS A 116 -23.04 -11.40 -1.15
CA LYS A 116 -22.36 -12.70 -1.26
C LYS A 116 -23.04 -13.65 -2.25
N ASP A 117 -24.36 -13.60 -2.34
CA ASP A 117 -25.13 -14.45 -3.23
C ASP A 117 -24.92 -14.05 -4.69
N GLU A 118 -24.87 -12.74 -4.98
CA GLU A 118 -24.55 -12.21 -6.30
C GLU A 118 -23.12 -12.54 -6.72
N LEU A 119 -22.15 -12.40 -5.81
CA LEU A 119 -20.76 -12.79 -6.03
C LEU A 119 -20.66 -14.30 -6.36
N THR A 120 -21.34 -15.13 -5.57
CA THR A 120 -21.35 -16.60 -5.76
C THR A 120 -22.02 -16.97 -7.08
N ALA A 121 -23.14 -16.34 -7.43
CA ALA A 121 -23.83 -16.55 -8.70
C ALA A 121 -22.98 -16.17 -9.91
N ALA A 122 -22.11 -15.15 -9.77
CA ALA A 122 -21.13 -14.76 -10.77
C ALA A 122 -19.85 -15.64 -10.78
N GLY A 123 -19.75 -16.63 -9.88
CA GLY A 123 -18.64 -17.57 -9.83
C GLY A 123 -17.46 -17.13 -8.94
N TYR A 124 -17.61 -16.06 -8.17
CA TYR A 124 -16.59 -15.63 -7.21
C TYR A 124 -16.69 -16.43 -5.91
N LYS A 125 -15.54 -16.56 -5.24
CA LYS A 125 -15.47 -16.92 -3.82
C LYS A 125 -15.13 -15.65 -3.05
N SER A 126 -15.90 -15.34 -2.03
CA SER A 126 -15.66 -14.18 -1.16
C SER A 126 -15.52 -14.60 0.30
N TRP A 127 -14.69 -13.84 1.01
CA TRP A 127 -14.46 -13.93 2.45
C TRP A 127 -14.04 -12.54 2.94
N ILE A 128 -14.09 -12.34 4.25
CA ILE A 128 -13.66 -11.12 4.91
C ILE A 128 -12.39 -11.43 5.69
N GLU A 129 -11.45 -10.50 5.66
CA GLU A 129 -10.24 -10.54 6.48
C GLU A 129 -10.15 -9.25 7.28
N ASP A 130 -9.77 -9.38 8.55
CA ASP A 130 -9.44 -8.23 9.39
C ASP A 130 -8.16 -7.57 8.84
N GLN A 131 -8.19 -6.25 8.71
CA GLN A 131 -7.04 -5.45 8.30
C GLN A 131 -6.50 -4.68 9.49
N GLU A 132 -5.21 -4.81 9.75
CA GLU A 132 -4.54 -4.15 10.87
C GLU A 132 -3.68 -2.98 10.36
N TYR A 133 -3.92 -1.80 10.91
CA TYR A 133 -3.17 -0.59 10.59
C TYR A 133 -2.27 -0.20 11.76
N MET A 134 -0.98 -0.04 11.47
CA MET A 134 -0.01 0.44 12.46
C MET A 134 0.20 1.93 12.29
N ILE A 135 -0.38 2.71 13.20
CA ILE A 135 -0.18 4.16 13.26
C ILE A 135 0.79 4.47 14.40
N GLN A 136 1.81 5.27 14.12
CA GLN A 136 2.72 5.75 15.15
C GLN A 136 1.99 6.78 16.04
N SER A 137 1.52 6.35 17.20
CA SER A 137 0.81 7.20 18.18
C SER A 137 1.74 7.86 19.21
N ASP A 138 2.93 7.29 19.43
CA ASP A 138 3.86 7.69 20.47
C ASP A 138 5.30 7.84 19.97
N LYS A 139 6.14 8.46 20.80
CA LYS A 139 7.59 8.51 20.55
C LYS A 139 8.17 7.11 20.44
N ASN A 140 8.94 6.88 19.38
CA ASN A 140 9.65 5.62 19.17
C ASN A 140 10.61 5.32 20.34
N ARG A 141 10.54 4.09 20.87
CA ARG A 141 11.41 3.58 21.95
C ARG A 141 12.35 2.47 21.50
N ILE A 142 12.35 2.13 20.21
CA ILE A 142 13.24 1.13 19.62
C ILE A 142 14.68 1.63 19.76
N ILE A 143 15.53 0.80 20.34
CA ILE A 143 16.97 1.03 20.42
C ILE A 143 17.59 0.30 19.23
N PRO A 144 18.06 1.02 18.19
CA PRO A 144 18.57 0.37 16.98
C PRO A 144 19.89 -0.34 17.27
N ASN A 145 20.12 -1.48 16.61
CA ASN A 145 21.44 -2.08 16.57
C ASN A 145 22.43 -1.10 15.89
N SER A 146 23.44 -0.64 16.62
CA SER A 146 24.43 0.35 16.15
C SER A 146 25.28 -0.12 14.97
N GLU A 147 25.36 -1.43 14.73
CA GLU A 147 26.06 -2.03 13.59
C GLU A 147 25.27 -1.88 12.28
N ILE A 148 23.94 -1.73 12.37
CA ILE A 148 23.09 -1.52 11.20
C ILE A 148 23.21 -0.07 10.75
N LYS A 149 23.55 0.11 9.47
CA LYS A 149 23.59 1.42 8.81
C LYS A 149 22.44 1.53 7.83
N VAL A 150 21.64 2.58 7.97
CA VAL A 150 20.51 2.86 7.07
C VAL A 150 20.86 4.06 6.21
N ARG A 151 20.64 3.94 4.90
CA ARG A 151 20.81 5.04 3.95
C ARG A 151 19.67 5.07 2.95
N MET A 152 19.32 6.27 2.50
CA MET A 152 18.40 6.43 1.37
C MET A 152 19.09 5.95 0.09
N ILE A 153 18.32 5.33 -0.80
CA ILE A 153 18.77 4.90 -2.12
C ILE A 153 17.85 5.49 -3.18
N SER A 154 18.45 5.90 -4.30
CA SER A 154 17.78 6.51 -5.45
C SER A 154 18.00 5.73 -6.75
N GLU A 155 18.81 4.68 -6.70
CA GLU A 155 19.20 3.88 -7.86
C GLU A 155 19.13 2.40 -7.51
N TRP A 156 18.66 1.60 -8.47
CA TRP A 156 18.58 0.15 -8.35
C TRP A 156 19.93 -0.51 -8.65
N ASN A 157 20.25 -1.59 -7.94
CA ASN A 157 21.43 -2.42 -8.19
C ASN A 157 21.20 -3.88 -7.78
N ASP A 158 22.17 -4.74 -8.10
CA ASP A 158 22.07 -6.19 -7.86
C ASP A 158 22.04 -6.56 -6.36
N GLU A 159 22.63 -5.75 -5.48
CA GLU A 159 22.59 -6.01 -4.03
C GLU A 159 21.17 -5.85 -3.48
N ILE A 160 20.41 -4.86 -3.96
CA ILE A 160 19.00 -4.65 -3.62
C ILE A 160 18.17 -5.84 -4.11
N GLU A 161 18.40 -6.28 -5.34
CA GLU A 161 17.71 -7.44 -5.91
C GLU A 161 17.97 -8.72 -5.11
N ASN A 162 19.20 -8.93 -4.65
CA ASN A 162 19.58 -10.06 -3.83
C ASN A 162 18.85 -10.10 -2.47
N VAL A 163 18.38 -8.96 -1.93
CA VAL A 163 17.53 -8.95 -0.71
C VAL A 163 16.21 -9.68 -0.96
N PHE A 164 15.56 -9.45 -2.10
CA PHE A 164 14.31 -10.14 -2.48
C PHE A 164 14.54 -11.62 -2.71
N ILE A 165 15.63 -11.99 -3.36
CA ILE A 165 16.00 -13.40 -3.58
C ILE A 165 16.25 -14.10 -2.25
N GLU A 166 17.03 -13.50 -1.34
CA GLU A 166 17.29 -14.06 -0.01
C GLU A 166 16.06 -14.04 0.92
N ALA A 167 15.05 -13.22 0.62
CA ALA A 167 13.75 -13.25 1.28
C ALA A 167 12.79 -14.28 0.68
N GLU A 168 13.13 -14.87 -0.48
CA GLU A 168 12.27 -15.75 -1.29
C GLU A 168 11.03 -15.04 -1.85
N GLU A 169 11.15 -13.75 -2.18
CA GLU A 169 10.07 -12.90 -2.68
C GLU A 169 10.44 -12.20 -4.01
N PRO A 170 10.96 -12.91 -5.03
CA PRO A 170 11.45 -12.29 -6.26
C PRO A 170 10.37 -11.55 -7.05
N TRP A 171 9.09 -11.89 -6.87
CA TRP A 171 7.98 -11.18 -7.51
C TRP A 171 7.86 -9.71 -7.06
N GLY A 172 8.36 -9.36 -5.87
CA GLY A 172 8.35 -7.99 -5.34
C GLY A 172 9.34 -7.05 -6.03
N ILE A 173 10.32 -7.59 -6.77
CA ILE A 173 11.39 -6.80 -7.42
C ILE A 173 10.80 -5.76 -8.38
N MET A 174 9.84 -6.15 -9.22
CA MET A 174 9.26 -5.24 -10.21
C MET A 174 8.42 -4.13 -9.57
N VAL A 175 7.70 -4.45 -8.50
CA VAL A 175 6.94 -3.47 -7.71
C VAL A 175 7.91 -2.47 -7.10
N ALA A 176 8.95 -2.94 -6.42
CA ALA A 176 9.94 -2.08 -5.78
C ALA A 176 10.71 -1.19 -6.78
N LYS A 177 11.06 -1.71 -7.97
CA LYS A 177 11.67 -0.93 -9.05
C LYS A 177 10.76 0.21 -9.51
N LYS A 178 9.47 -0.07 -9.72
CA LYS A 178 8.50 0.95 -10.12
C LYS A 178 8.24 1.97 -9.01
N THR A 179 8.12 1.52 -7.77
CA THR A 179 8.01 2.43 -6.62
C THR A 179 9.25 3.33 -6.52
N LEU A 180 10.48 2.81 -6.65
CA LEU A 180 11.69 3.64 -6.62
C LEU A 180 11.71 4.73 -7.71
N ALA A 181 11.10 4.46 -8.86
CA ALA A 181 11.00 5.42 -9.96
C ALA A 181 9.88 6.46 -9.77
N TYR A 182 8.99 6.28 -8.79
CA TYR A 182 7.89 7.20 -8.53
C TYR A 182 8.39 8.49 -7.86
N PRO A 183 8.06 9.70 -8.36
CA PRO A 183 8.66 10.95 -7.87
C PRO A 183 8.45 11.26 -6.38
N LYS A 184 7.37 10.75 -5.78
CA LYS A 184 7.08 10.95 -4.34
C LYS A 184 7.42 9.72 -3.49
N ALA A 185 8.10 8.72 -4.06
CA ALA A 185 8.56 7.57 -3.32
C ALA A 185 9.89 7.83 -2.59
N TRP A 186 10.12 7.02 -1.58
CA TRP A 186 11.38 6.94 -0.86
C TRP A 186 11.74 5.47 -0.64
N MET A 187 13.04 5.18 -0.62
CA MET A 187 13.54 3.84 -0.35
C MET A 187 14.81 3.94 0.50
N PHE A 188 14.86 3.14 1.55
CA PHE A 188 15.99 2.99 2.45
C PHE A 188 16.55 1.58 2.35
N ALA A 189 17.88 1.48 2.31
CA ALA A 189 18.60 0.23 2.43
C ALA A 189 19.25 0.16 3.82
N ALA A 190 19.04 -0.96 4.50
CA ALA A 190 19.72 -1.32 5.74
C ALA A 190 20.90 -2.24 5.42
N SER A 191 22.08 -1.90 5.93
CA SER A 191 23.31 -2.65 5.72
C SER A 191 23.93 -3.11 7.04
N LEU A 192 24.47 -4.33 7.05
CA LEU A 192 25.24 -4.89 8.15
C LEU A 192 26.58 -5.39 7.60
N ASN A 193 27.70 -4.98 8.21
CA ASN A 193 29.06 -5.30 7.74
C ASN A 193 29.28 -4.96 6.25
N GLY A 194 28.71 -3.84 5.79
CA GLY A 194 28.83 -3.35 4.42
C GLY A 194 27.91 -4.01 3.38
N LYS A 195 27.18 -5.07 3.74
CA LYS A 195 26.21 -5.75 2.85
C LYS A 195 24.80 -5.22 3.08
N ILE A 196 24.03 -4.94 2.01
CA ILE A 196 22.59 -4.66 2.13
C ILE A 196 21.85 -5.94 2.56
N ILE A 197 21.10 -5.85 3.66
CA ILE A 197 20.37 -6.98 4.27
C ILE A 197 18.87 -6.75 4.37
N GLY A 198 18.42 -5.51 4.18
CA GLY A 198 17.00 -5.16 4.25
C GLY A 198 16.68 -3.87 3.52
N LEU A 199 15.40 -3.71 3.22
CA LEU A 199 14.83 -2.59 2.49
C LEU A 199 13.57 -2.12 3.22
N LEU A 200 13.36 -0.81 3.21
CA LEU A 200 12.12 -0.18 3.60
C LEU A 200 11.78 0.83 2.51
N TYR A 201 10.59 0.76 1.92
CA TYR A 201 10.17 1.74 0.94
C TYR A 201 8.70 2.09 1.10
N GLY A 202 8.36 3.22 0.52
CA GLY A 202 7.05 3.81 0.63
C GLY A 202 6.93 5.04 -0.24
N HIS A 203 5.85 5.77 -0.05
CA HIS A 203 5.60 6.99 -0.77
C HIS A 203 4.88 8.03 0.09
N ILE A 204 4.90 9.26 -0.42
CA ILE A 204 4.19 10.38 0.15
C ILE A 204 3.11 10.79 -0.84
N SER A 205 1.86 10.80 -0.38
CA SER A 205 0.73 11.37 -1.10
C SER A 205 0.32 12.70 -0.47
N GLU A 206 -0.76 13.31 -0.98
CA GLU A 206 -1.36 14.49 -0.33
C GLU A 206 -2.06 14.13 1.00
N ARG A 207 -2.27 12.84 1.27
CA ARG A 207 -3.02 12.33 2.43
C ARG A 207 -2.13 11.72 3.50
N ALA A 208 -1.14 10.93 3.09
CA ALA A 208 -0.35 10.13 4.01
C ALA A 208 1.11 9.92 3.53
N CYS A 209 1.97 9.59 4.48
CA CYS A 209 3.23 8.91 4.21
C CYS A 209 2.99 7.42 4.47
N ARG A 210 2.94 6.62 3.41
CA ARG A 210 2.68 5.18 3.50
C ARG A 210 3.99 4.41 3.41
N VAL A 211 4.15 3.43 4.29
CA VAL A 211 5.18 2.40 4.16
C VAL A 211 4.59 1.29 3.30
N ASP A 212 5.12 1.10 2.10
CA ASP A 212 4.59 0.13 1.15
C ASP A 212 5.09 -1.28 1.48
N TYR A 213 6.36 -1.38 1.89
CA TYR A 213 6.95 -2.66 2.22
C TYR A 213 8.17 -2.54 3.13
N LEU A 214 8.30 -3.51 4.03
CA LEU A 214 9.48 -3.73 4.85
C LEU A 214 9.97 -5.15 4.57
N LEU A 215 11.19 -5.27 4.07
CA LEU A 215 11.79 -6.54 3.68
C LEU A 215 13.14 -6.73 4.34
N VAL A 216 13.35 -7.90 4.93
CA VAL A 216 14.66 -8.31 5.45
C VAL A 216 14.96 -9.71 4.95
N SER A 217 16.18 -9.88 4.40
CA SER A 217 16.74 -11.18 4.02
C SER A 217 16.52 -12.20 5.14
N LYS A 218 16.00 -13.39 4.82
CA LYS A 218 15.70 -14.43 5.82
C LYS A 218 16.93 -14.80 6.64
N LYS A 219 18.13 -14.69 6.05
CA LYS A 219 19.43 -14.97 6.71
C LYS A 219 19.80 -13.97 7.80
N HIS A 220 19.20 -12.78 7.81
CA HIS A 220 19.57 -11.66 8.69
C HIS A 220 18.42 -11.17 9.58
N ARG A 221 17.29 -11.90 9.61
CA ARG A 221 16.18 -11.60 10.53
C ARG A 221 16.63 -11.78 11.99
N LYS A 222 16.00 -11.04 12.91
CA LYS A 222 16.30 -11.05 14.37
C LYS A 222 17.71 -10.57 14.75
N THR A 223 18.29 -9.68 13.95
CA THR A 223 19.64 -9.12 14.19
C THR A 223 19.63 -7.68 14.70
N GLY A 224 18.47 -7.05 14.84
CA GLY A 224 18.31 -5.69 15.31
C GLY A 224 16.87 -5.39 15.69
#